data_AF-A0A381N128-F1
#
_entry.id   AF-A0A381N128-F1
#
_cell.length_a   1.000
_cell.length_b   1.000
_cell.length_c   1.000
_cell.angle_alpha   90.00
_cell.angle_beta   90.00
_cell.angle_gamma   90.00
#
_symmetry.space_group_name_H-M   'P 1'
#
loop_
_entity.id
_entity.type
_entity.pdbx_description
1 polymer ?
#
loop_
_entity_poly.entity_id
_entity_poly.type
_entity_poly.pdbx_seq_one_letter_code
_entity_poly.pdbx_strand_id
1 'polypeptide(L)'
;MSRSRPDGSTLHWRLSDPLALPAGGVIPFVIDWGTTPHPSTNLPNECKLLELVVSHPDADELRLALKTFDVSIGAAPEPGIRARLQTPNGESYLS
;
A
#
# COMPACT_ATOMS: atom_id res chain seq x y z
N MET A 1 -8.11 14.09 8.89
CA MET A 1 -9.10 13.86 7.81
C MET A 1 -10.23 12.99 8.34
N SER A 2 -11.40 13.00 7.68
CA SER A 2 -12.55 12.20 8.09
C SER A 2 -13.52 11.88 6.95
N ARG A 3 -14.29 10.79 7.09
CA ARG A 3 -15.34 10.39 6.15
C ARG A 3 -16.51 9.73 6.89
N SER A 4 -17.73 10.15 6.59
CA SER A 4 -18.95 9.50 7.10
C SER A 4 -19.21 8.17 6.39
N ARG A 5 -19.64 7.17 7.15
CA ARG A 5 -20.05 5.86 6.63
C ARG A 5 -21.57 5.78 6.46
N PRO A 6 -22.08 4.86 5.61
CA PRO A 6 -23.52 4.62 5.45
C PRO A 6 -24.24 4.21 6.75
N ASP A 7 -23.52 3.60 7.69
CA ASP A 7 -24.04 3.20 9.00
C ASP A 7 -24.13 4.35 10.03
N GLY A 8 -23.83 5.59 9.61
CA GLY A 8 -23.84 6.79 10.46
C GLY A 8 -22.58 7.00 11.29
N SER A 9 -21.65 6.05 11.33
CA SER A 9 -20.36 6.22 11.99
C SER A 9 -19.40 7.10 11.17
N THR A 10 -18.36 7.63 11.82
CA THR A 10 -17.33 8.44 11.15
C THR A 10 -15.96 7.78 11.24
N LEU A 11 -15.22 7.77 10.13
CA LEU A 11 -13.80 7.46 10.08
C LEU A 11 -13.00 8.72 10.38
N HIS A 12 -12.00 8.61 11.27
CA HIS A 12 -11.00 9.66 11.47
C HIS A 12 -9.60 9.09 11.26
N TRP A 13 -8.76 9.82 10.54
CA TRP A 13 -7.36 9.43 10.31
C TRP A 13 -6.47 10.65 10.10
N ARG A 14 -5.17 10.41 10.26
CA ARG A 14 -4.08 11.27 9.80
C ARG A 14 -3.37 10.56 8.66
N LEU A 15 -2.75 11.32 7.78
CA LEU A 15 -1.83 10.76 6.79
C LEU A 15 -0.63 11.68 6.62
N SER A 16 0.50 11.11 6.24
CA SER A 16 1.60 11.89 5.66
C SER A 16 1.19 12.44 4.29
N ASP A 17 1.91 13.43 3.76
CA ASP A 17 1.55 14.08 2.50
C ASP A 17 1.53 13.09 1.31
N PRO A 18 0.35 12.83 0.70
CA PRO A 18 0.23 11.90 -0.41
C PRO A 18 0.70 12.50 -1.75
N LEU A 19 0.92 13.80 -1.82
CA LEU A 19 1.32 14.51 -3.04
C LEU A 19 2.83 14.73 -3.15
N ALA A 20 3.60 14.36 -2.12
CA ALA A 20 5.05 14.44 -2.15
C ALA A 20 5.69 13.52 -3.21
N LEU A 21 5.02 12.41 -3.54
CA LEU A 21 5.40 11.42 -4.57
C LEU A 21 6.91 11.09 -4.66
N PRO A 22 7.60 10.80 -3.54
CA PRO A 22 9.02 10.48 -3.57
C PRO A 22 9.31 9.23 -4.41
N ALA A 23 10.49 9.20 -5.05
CA ALA A 23 10.93 8.13 -5.95
C ALA A 23 9.90 7.80 -7.06
N GLY A 24 9.21 8.82 -7.59
CA GLY A 24 8.16 8.61 -8.60
C GLY A 24 6.88 7.97 -8.05
N GLY A 25 6.62 8.12 -6.74
CA GLY A 25 5.40 7.68 -6.08
C GLY A 25 5.44 6.24 -5.55
N VAL A 26 6.58 5.56 -5.61
CA VAL A 26 6.69 4.17 -5.14
C VAL A 26 6.99 4.04 -3.64
N ILE A 27 7.41 5.13 -3.00
CA ILE A 27 7.50 5.19 -1.54
C ILE A 27 6.12 5.60 -1.00
N PRO A 28 5.50 4.79 -0.13
CA PRO A 28 4.14 5.01 0.31
C PRO A 28 4.04 6.20 1.27
N PHE A 29 2.90 6.88 1.25
CA PHE A 29 2.46 7.66 2.39
C PHE A 29 1.85 6.71 3.44
N VAL A 30 1.90 7.11 4.71
CA VAL A 30 1.35 6.32 5.81
C VAL A 30 0.03 6.90 6.30
N ILE A 31 -0.88 6.02 6.71
CA ILE A 31 -2.16 6.39 7.35
C ILE A 31 -2.09 5.97 8.82
N ASP A 32 -2.44 6.89 9.72
CA ASP A 32 -2.64 6.64 11.14
C ASP A 32 -4.14 6.77 11.46
N TRP A 33 -4.75 5.65 11.85
CA TRP A 33 -6.17 5.58 12.22
C TRP A 33 -6.43 6.05 13.66
N GLY A 34 -5.39 6.25 14.47
CA GLY A 34 -5.51 6.61 15.88
C GLY A 34 -6.36 5.60 16.65
N THR A 35 -7.46 6.07 17.24
CA THR A 35 -8.42 5.23 17.97
C THR A 35 -9.56 4.70 17.10
N THR A 36 -9.63 5.08 15.82
CA THR A 36 -10.64 4.58 14.89
C THR A 36 -10.34 3.11 14.56
N PRO A 37 -11.29 2.17 14.70
CA PRO A 37 -11.10 0.80 14.26
C PRO A 37 -10.69 0.74 12.77
N HIS A 38 -9.72 -0.12 12.46
CA HIS A 38 -9.19 -0.23 11.10
C HIS A 38 -10.33 -0.55 10.12
N PRO A 39 -10.46 0.15 8.97
CA PRO A 39 -11.60 -0.05 8.07
C PRO A 39 -11.73 -1.47 7.52
N SER A 40 -10.62 -2.21 7.43
CA SER A 40 -10.63 -3.59 6.94
C SER A 40 -11.10 -4.62 7.97
N THR A 41 -11.25 -4.26 9.26
CA THR A 41 -11.64 -5.22 10.31
C THR A 41 -12.99 -5.87 10.03
N ASN A 42 -13.88 -5.18 9.33
CA ASN A 42 -15.23 -5.67 9.01
C ASN A 42 -15.39 -6.03 7.52
N LEU A 43 -14.30 -6.13 6.76
CA LEU A 43 -14.35 -6.51 5.34
C LEU A 43 -14.20 -8.02 5.17
N PRO A 44 -14.84 -8.62 4.15
CA PRO A 44 -14.56 -9.99 3.75
C PRO A 44 -13.07 -10.15 3.36
N ASN A 45 -12.40 -11.15 3.92
CA ASN A 45 -11.01 -11.48 3.59
C ASN A 45 -10.98 -12.51 2.46
N GLU A 46 -11.41 -12.11 1.27
CA GLU A 46 -11.51 -13.01 0.10
C GLU A 46 -10.22 -13.11 -0.70
N CYS A 47 -9.30 -12.15 -0.52
CA CYS A 47 -8.02 -12.10 -1.20
C CYS A 47 -6.87 -12.06 -0.19
N LYS A 48 -5.72 -12.62 -0.58
CA LYS A 48 -4.46 -12.55 0.18
C LYS A 48 -3.36 -11.97 -0.70
N LEU A 49 -2.66 -10.95 -0.20
CA LEU A 49 -1.41 -10.48 -0.80
C LEU A 49 -0.33 -11.56 -0.63
N LEU A 50 0.17 -12.07 -1.75
CA LEU A 50 1.23 -13.08 -1.78
C LEU A 50 2.60 -12.43 -1.92
N GLU A 51 2.69 -11.36 -2.71
CA GLU A 51 3.93 -10.61 -2.93
C GLU A 51 3.61 -9.18 -3.37
N LEU A 52 4.41 -8.24 -2.89
CA LEU A 52 4.42 -6.86 -3.38
C LEU A 52 5.85 -6.55 -3.86
N VAL A 53 5.97 -6.25 -5.15
CA VAL A 53 7.24 -5.88 -5.78
C VAL A 53 7.21 -4.39 -6.07
N VAL A 54 8.24 -3.68 -5.64
CA VAL A 54 8.47 -2.28 -5.98
C VAL A 54 9.73 -2.20 -6.84
N SER A 55 9.65 -1.49 -7.96
CA SER A 55 10.76 -1.34 -8.89
C SER A 55 11.14 0.12 -9.12
N HIS A 56 12.44 0.39 -9.30
CA HIS A 56 12.95 1.75 -9.51
C HIS A 56 14.33 1.71 -10.23
N PRO A 57 14.74 2.78 -10.94
CA PRO A 57 16.09 2.89 -11.52
C PRO A 57 17.20 2.84 -10.49
N ASP A 58 16.99 3.48 -9.34
CA ASP A 58 17.85 3.39 -8.16
C ASP A 58 17.24 2.41 -7.14
N ALA A 59 17.51 1.12 -7.34
CA ALA A 59 16.99 0.07 -6.46
C ALA A 59 17.68 0.05 -5.08
N ASP A 60 18.91 0.56 -4.98
CA ASP A 60 19.67 0.55 -3.71
C ASP A 60 19.19 1.64 -2.77
N GLU A 61 18.93 2.84 -3.27
CA GLU A 61 18.26 3.89 -2.50
C GLU A 61 16.88 3.41 -2.02
N LEU A 62 16.12 2.76 -2.90
CA LEU A 62 14.80 2.25 -2.58
C LEU A 62 14.83 1.17 -1.48
N ARG A 63 15.82 0.27 -1.50
CA ARG A 63 16.03 -0.73 -0.42
C ARG A 63 16.25 -0.07 0.93
N LEU A 64 17.00 1.02 0.97
CA LEU A 64 17.24 1.75 2.22
C LEU A 64 15.96 2.42 2.72
N ALA A 65 15.20 3.06 1.81
CA ALA A 65 13.96 3.75 2.12
C ALA A 65 12.85 2.79 2.59
N LEU A 66 12.74 1.61 1.99
CA LEU A 66 11.69 0.63 2.26
C LEU A 66 12.13 -0.53 3.17
N LYS A 67 13.29 -0.44 3.82
CA LYS A 67 13.88 -1.54 4.62
C LYS A 67 12.97 -2.15 5.70
N THR A 68 11.97 -1.39 6.19
CA THR A 68 11.03 -1.84 7.23
C THR A 68 9.73 -2.41 6.67
N PHE A 69 9.54 -2.33 5.35
CA PHE A 69 8.35 -2.84 4.67
C PHE A 69 8.63 -4.25 4.14
N ASP A 70 7.60 -5.10 4.21
CA ASP A 70 7.64 -6.45 3.64
C ASP A 70 7.34 -6.38 2.14
N VAL A 71 8.36 -5.98 1.36
CA VAL A 71 8.29 -5.81 -0.09
C VAL A 71 9.56 -6.31 -0.78
N SER A 72 9.40 -6.90 -1.96
CA SER A 72 10.50 -7.24 -2.86
C SER A 72 10.92 -5.99 -3.64
N ILE A 73 12.23 -5.74 -3.76
CA ILE A 73 12.76 -4.59 -4.52
C ILE A 73 13.46 -5.04 -5.79
N GLY A 74 13.00 -4.55 -6.95
CA GLY A 74 13.56 -4.81 -8.27
C GLY A 74 14.19 -3.57 -8.93
N ALA A 75 15.16 -3.79 -9.82
CA ALA A 75 15.66 -2.73 -10.70
C ALA A 75 14.81 -2.65 -11.97
N ALA A 76 14.42 -1.44 -12.38
CA ALA A 76 13.66 -1.18 -13.61
C ALA A 76 13.97 0.22 -14.14
N PRO A 77 13.81 0.49 -15.45
CA PRO A 77 14.07 1.82 -16.03
C PRO A 77 13.08 2.90 -15.57
N GLU A 78 11.94 2.51 -15.00
CA GLU A 78 10.92 3.41 -14.47
C GLU A 78 10.40 2.90 -13.11
N PRO A 79 9.90 3.81 -12.25
CA PRO A 79 9.23 3.43 -11.00
C PRO A 79 7.98 2.57 -11.27
N GLY A 80 7.76 1.53 -10.47
CA GLY A 80 6.60 0.66 -10.62
C GLY A 80 6.24 -0.12 -9.36
N ILE A 81 4.99 -0.56 -9.28
CA ILE A 81 4.47 -1.40 -8.19
C ILE A 81 3.74 -2.57 -8.84
N ARG A 82 3.99 -3.79 -8.38
CA ARG A 82 3.25 -4.98 -8.79
C ARG A 82 2.82 -5.78 -7.57
N ALA A 83 1.56 -6.16 -7.49
CA ALA A 83 1.04 -7.05 -6.46
C ALA A 83 0.66 -8.41 -7.06
N ARG A 84 1.06 -9.49 -6.39
CA ARG A 84 0.55 -10.84 -6.66
C ARG A 84 -0.43 -11.23 -5.56
N LEU A 85 -1.63 -11.62 -5.96
CA LEU A 85 -2.75 -11.89 -5.07
C LEU A 85 -3.23 -13.33 -5.24
N GLN A 86 -3.54 -14.00 -4.14
CA GLN A 86 -4.46 -15.13 -4.16
C GLN A 86 -5.87 -14.59 -4.10
N THR A 87 -6.71 -14.97 -5.07
CA THR A 87 -8.13 -14.61 -5.12
C THR A 87 -9.00 -15.88 -5.13
N PRO A 88 -10.33 -15.77 -4.99
CA PRO A 88 -11.24 -16.92 -5.14
C PRO A 88 -11.16 -17.61 -6.51
N ASN A 89 -10.71 -16.88 -7.55
CA ASN A 89 -10.60 -17.39 -8.92
C ASN A 89 -9.18 -17.86 -9.29
N GLY A 90 -8.26 -17.93 -8.31
CA GLY A 90 -6.85 -18.27 -8.53
C GLY A 90 -5.91 -17.08 -8.32
N GLU A 91 -4.66 -17.23 -8.75
CA GLU A 91 -3.67 -16.14 -8.66
C GLU A 91 -3.95 -15.03 -9.67
N SER A 92 -3.75 -13.78 -9.23
CA SER A 92 -3.90 -12.59 -10.06
C SER A 92 -2.74 -11.61 -9.84
N TYR A 93 -2.43 -10.82 -10.86
CA TYR A 93 -1.37 -9.81 -10.84
C TYR A 93 -1.98 -8.43 -11.11
N LEU A 94 -1.61 -7.45 -10.28
CA LEU A 94 -1.95 -6.04 -10.46
C LEU A 94 -0.64 -5.26 -10.67
N SER A 95 -0.62 -4.32 -11.63
CA SER A 95 0.50 -3.45 -11.93
C SER A 95 0.03 -2.08 -12.37
#